data_AF-A0A176J2I2-F1
#
_entry.id   AF-A0A176J2I2-F1
#
_cell.length_a   1.000
_cell.length_b   1.000
_cell.length_c   1.000
_cell.angle_alpha   90.00
_cell.angle_beta   90.00
_cell.angle_gamma   90.00
#
_symmetry.space_group_name_H-M   'P 1'
#
loop_
_entity.id
_entity.type
_entity.pdbx_description
1 polymer ?
#
loop_
_entity_poly.entity_id
_entity_poly.type
_entity_poly.pdbx_seq_one_letter_code
_entity_poly.pdbx_strand_id
1 'polypeptide(L)'
;MTGKEEQQIWKKWVSNRDPLAGDALIRRYTPLVTFHVQRISVGLPKTVSRDDLMSLGLYGLYDALEKFDPGRDLKFDTYASFRIRGAIIDGLRKEDWLPRSSREKAKRVETVIEKLEQKYLRNVTPLEIAHEMGISEDEVLTAVNEGFFANVLSIDEYLPDHDDGDYLGIAIKDDRSETPEDSILKQEMIGQLSDVISELSEKEQLVVSLFYKDELTLTEIGQVMGLSTSRISQIHSKALFKLRRIMEKFMN
;
A
#
# COMPACT_ATOMS: atom_id res chain seq x y z
N MET A 1 -7.09 -0.33 27.87
CA MET A 1 -8.48 -0.74 27.70
C MET A 1 -8.52 -2.25 27.80
N THR A 2 -9.35 -2.79 28.67
CA THR A 2 -9.63 -4.24 28.72
C THR A 2 -10.57 -4.62 27.56
N GLY A 3 -10.51 -5.87 27.07
CA GLY A 3 -11.34 -6.30 25.94
C GLY A 3 -12.86 -6.20 26.18
N LYS A 4 -13.30 -6.21 27.45
CA LYS A 4 -14.71 -6.00 27.82
C LYS A 4 -15.14 -4.54 27.73
N GLU A 5 -14.27 -3.60 28.12
CA GLU A 5 -14.54 -2.16 27.97
C GLU A 5 -14.67 -1.77 26.50
N GLU A 6 -13.82 -2.35 25.65
CA GLU A 6 -13.84 -2.12 24.20
C GLU A 6 -15.13 -2.58 23.55
N GLN A 7 -15.61 -3.78 23.88
CA GLN A 7 -16.91 -4.27 23.41
C GLN A 7 -18.07 -3.37 23.82
N GLN A 8 -18.03 -2.81 25.03
CA GLN A 8 -19.08 -1.92 25.51
C GLN A 8 -19.08 -0.58 24.76
N ILE A 9 -17.91 -0.03 24.46
CA ILE A 9 -17.76 1.19 23.66
C ILE A 9 -18.25 0.93 22.23
N TRP A 10 -17.84 -0.18 21.60
CA TRP A 10 -18.32 -0.58 20.27
C TRP A 10 -19.83 -0.75 20.24
N LYS A 11 -20.44 -1.35 21.26
CA LYS A 11 -21.90 -1.49 21.35
C LYS A 11 -22.61 -0.15 21.38
N LYS A 12 -22.10 0.82 22.17
CA LYS A 12 -22.66 2.17 22.24
C LYS A 12 -22.54 2.90 20.90
N TRP A 13 -21.40 2.75 20.22
CA TRP A 13 -21.16 3.33 18.91
C TRP A 13 -22.11 2.75 17.85
N VAL A 14 -22.23 1.42 17.76
CA VAL A 14 -23.07 0.77 16.73
C VAL A 14 -24.56 1.00 16.97
N SER A 15 -25.02 0.93 18.22
CA SER A 15 -26.46 1.05 18.51
C SER A 15 -26.97 2.49 18.42
N ASN A 16 -26.19 3.48 18.89
CA ASN A 16 -26.70 4.83 19.11
C ASN A 16 -25.82 5.93 18.49
N ARG A 17 -24.71 5.59 17.83
CA ARG A 17 -23.69 6.56 17.37
C ARG A 17 -23.30 7.55 18.48
N ASP A 18 -23.12 7.03 19.70
CA ASP A 18 -22.75 7.81 20.88
C ASP A 18 -21.43 8.58 20.61
N PRO A 19 -21.44 9.93 20.63
CA PRO A 19 -20.26 10.73 20.35
C PRO A 19 -19.08 10.43 21.28
N LEU A 20 -19.34 10.15 22.56
CA LEU A 20 -18.28 9.82 23.52
C LEU A 20 -17.65 8.46 23.21
N ALA A 21 -18.44 7.52 22.69
CA ALA A 21 -17.93 6.23 22.24
C ALA A 21 -17.11 6.38 20.95
N GLY A 22 -17.58 7.20 20.00
CA GLY A 22 -16.83 7.54 18.79
C GLY A 22 -15.47 8.15 19.10
N ASP A 23 -15.44 9.18 19.94
CA ASP A 23 -14.20 9.83 20.39
C ASP A 23 -13.22 8.86 21.05
N ALA A 24 -13.73 7.94 21.89
CA ALA A 24 -12.91 6.93 22.53
C ALA A 24 -12.30 5.95 21.52
N LEU A 25 -13.07 5.51 20.51
CA LEU A 25 -12.60 4.61 19.47
C LEU A 25 -11.60 5.31 18.54
N ILE A 26 -11.88 6.54 18.11
CA ILE A 26 -10.94 7.32 17.29
C ILE A 26 -9.61 7.50 18.03
N ARG A 27 -9.63 7.91 19.31
CA ARG A 27 -8.40 8.03 20.11
C ARG A 27 -7.66 6.71 20.25
N ARG A 28 -8.38 5.60 20.42
CA ARG A 28 -7.81 4.25 20.56
C ARG A 28 -7.04 3.82 19.30
N TYR A 29 -7.58 4.11 18.12
CA TYR A 29 -7.04 3.68 16.84
C TYR A 29 -6.23 4.76 16.10
N THR A 30 -6.16 5.99 16.63
CA THR A 30 -5.28 7.05 16.11
C THR A 30 -3.82 6.59 15.91
N PRO A 31 -3.22 5.75 16.79
CA PRO A 31 -1.88 5.22 16.54
C PRO A 31 -1.73 4.43 15.22
N LEU A 32 -2.78 3.75 14.74
CA LEU A 32 -2.77 3.10 13.42
C LEU A 32 -2.62 4.13 12.30
N VAL A 33 -3.29 5.28 12.43
CA VAL A 33 -3.16 6.35 11.46
C VAL A 33 -1.77 6.93 11.46
N THR A 34 -1.22 7.24 12.65
CA THR A 34 0.16 7.72 12.78
C THR A 34 1.16 6.74 12.17
N PHE A 35 0.95 5.44 12.38
CA PHE A 35 1.76 4.38 11.78
C PHE A 35 1.72 4.43 10.24
N HIS A 36 0.54 4.48 9.63
CA HIS A 36 0.39 4.54 8.17
C HIS A 36 0.95 5.84 7.58
N VAL A 37 0.69 6.98 8.22
CA VAL A 37 1.25 8.28 7.81
C VAL A 37 2.77 8.26 7.85
N GLN A 38 3.37 7.71 8.91
CA GLN A 38 4.82 7.62 9.03
C GLN A 38 5.39 6.76 7.90
N ARG A 39 4.80 5.61 7.59
CA ARG A 39 5.27 4.73 6.50
C ARG A 39 5.14 5.37 5.13
N ILE A 40 4.00 6.00 4.85
CA ILE A 40 3.75 6.64 3.55
C ILE A 40 4.69 7.84 3.37
N SER A 41 4.87 8.67 4.41
CA SER A 41 5.69 9.88 4.34
C SER A 41 7.17 9.64 4.01
N VAL A 42 7.70 8.43 4.21
CA VAL A 42 9.11 8.09 3.93
C VAL A 42 9.41 8.12 2.43
N GLY A 43 8.42 7.83 1.57
CA GLY A 43 8.61 7.82 0.12
C GLY A 43 8.05 9.04 -0.60
N LEU A 44 7.62 10.08 0.13
CA LEU A 44 7.07 11.30 -0.46
C LEU A 44 8.09 12.46 -0.40
N PRO A 45 8.07 13.37 -1.39
CA PRO A 45 8.78 14.64 -1.35
C PRO A 45 8.49 15.42 -0.07
N LYS A 46 9.48 16.20 0.36
CA LYS A 46 9.36 17.10 1.53
C LYS A 46 8.29 18.19 1.37
N THR A 47 7.77 18.40 0.17
CA THR A 47 6.67 19.33 -0.12
C THR A 47 5.33 18.82 0.40
N VAL A 48 5.17 17.51 0.60
CA VAL A 48 3.95 16.94 1.17
C VAL A 48 3.96 17.11 2.68
N SER A 49 2.94 17.79 3.22
CA SER A 49 2.78 17.99 4.65
C SER A 49 2.37 16.70 5.35
N ARG A 50 3.03 16.39 6.47
CA ARG A 50 2.63 15.27 7.34
C ARG A 50 1.27 15.50 7.99
N ASP A 51 0.93 16.75 8.28
CA ASP A 51 -0.36 17.08 8.91
C ASP A 51 -1.53 16.87 7.94
N ASP A 52 -1.29 17.03 6.63
CA ASP A 52 -2.28 16.75 5.60
C ASP A 52 -2.51 15.23 5.48
N LEU A 53 -1.43 14.44 5.46
CA LEU A 53 -1.51 12.98 5.52
C LEU A 53 -2.25 12.50 6.77
N MET A 54 -1.98 13.13 7.92
CA MET A 54 -2.64 12.84 9.18
C MET A 54 -4.14 13.12 9.10
N SER A 55 -4.53 14.23 8.49
CA SER A 55 -5.93 14.61 8.30
C SER A 55 -6.66 13.62 7.38
N LEU A 56 -6.04 13.25 6.24
CA LEU A 56 -6.57 12.24 5.33
C LEU A 56 -6.71 10.86 5.99
N GLY A 57 -5.71 10.46 6.77
CA GLY A 57 -5.73 9.20 7.49
C GLY A 57 -6.80 9.17 8.60
N LEU A 58 -7.01 10.28 9.32
CA LEU A 58 -8.08 10.40 10.31
C LEU A 58 -9.45 10.33 9.66
N TYR A 59 -9.62 10.94 8.49
CA TYR A 59 -10.83 10.81 7.70
C TYR A 59 -11.09 9.34 7.30
N GLY A 60 -10.05 8.64 6.83
CA GLY A 60 -10.13 7.21 6.52
C GLY A 60 -10.47 6.33 7.73
N LEU A 61 -9.93 6.65 8.91
CA LEU A 61 -10.27 5.95 10.16
C LEU A 61 -11.72 6.21 10.57
N TYR A 62 -12.20 7.45 10.46
CA TYR A 62 -13.59 7.80 10.78
C TYR A 62 -14.57 7.08 9.83
N ASP A 63 -14.29 7.10 8.53
CA ASP A 63 -15.10 6.38 7.55
C ASP A 63 -15.10 4.86 7.78
N ALA A 64 -13.95 4.29 8.20
CA ALA A 64 -13.87 2.91 8.64
C ALA A 64 -14.76 2.64 9.86
N LEU A 65 -14.74 3.52 10.84
CA LEU A 65 -15.54 3.42 12.06
C LEU A 65 -17.06 3.45 11.77
N GLU A 66 -17.49 4.25 10.79
CA GLU A 66 -18.90 4.33 10.38
C GLU A 66 -19.38 3.05 9.70
N LYS A 67 -18.54 2.49 8.83
CA LYS A 67 -18.89 1.37 7.93
C LYS A 67 -18.57 -0.01 8.49
N PHE A 68 -17.76 -0.09 9.55
CA PHE A 68 -17.37 -1.37 10.13
C PHE A 68 -18.54 -2.04 10.85
N ASP A 69 -18.65 -3.35 10.63
CA ASP A 69 -19.60 -4.24 11.28
C ASP A 69 -18.86 -5.18 12.23
N PRO A 70 -18.96 -4.98 13.56
CA PRO A 70 -18.32 -5.85 14.55
C PRO A 70 -18.86 -7.28 14.59
N GLY A 71 -19.95 -7.59 13.88
CA GLY A 71 -20.47 -8.94 13.74
C GLY A 71 -19.69 -9.82 12.76
N ARG A 72 -18.78 -9.24 11.97
CA ARG A 72 -17.93 -9.97 11.02
C ARG A 72 -16.70 -10.55 11.73
N ASP A 73 -16.20 -11.69 11.24
CA ASP A 73 -15.00 -12.36 11.76
C ASP A 73 -13.69 -11.69 11.27
N LEU A 74 -13.66 -10.35 11.31
CA LEU A 74 -12.51 -9.53 10.91
C LEU A 74 -12.22 -8.51 12.01
N LYS A 75 -10.96 -8.41 12.44
CA LYS A 75 -10.54 -7.39 13.41
C LYS A 75 -10.66 -6.00 12.80
N PHE A 76 -11.13 -5.04 13.60
CA PHE A 76 -11.25 -3.65 13.15
C PHE A 76 -9.91 -3.08 12.69
N ASP A 77 -8.81 -3.37 13.39
CA ASP A 77 -7.47 -2.91 13.05
C ASP A 77 -7.10 -3.24 11.61
N THR A 78 -7.34 -4.49 11.18
CA THR A 78 -7.08 -4.96 9.82
C THR A 78 -7.95 -4.21 8.80
N TYR A 79 -9.24 -4.05 9.08
CA TYR A 79 -10.14 -3.32 8.19
C TYR A 79 -9.76 -1.83 8.08
N ALA A 80 -9.52 -1.18 9.22
CA ALA A 80 -9.18 0.23 9.31
C ALA A 80 -7.84 0.53 8.60
N SER A 81 -6.85 -0.36 8.70
CA SER A 81 -5.57 -0.23 7.99
C SER A 81 -5.77 -0.01 6.48
N PHE A 82 -6.63 -0.80 5.83
CA PHE A 82 -6.91 -0.62 4.40
C PHE A 82 -7.62 0.71 4.11
N ARG A 83 -8.60 1.11 4.93
CA ARG A 83 -9.36 2.36 4.73
C ARG A 83 -8.49 3.60 4.95
N ILE A 84 -7.67 3.62 5.99
CA ILE A 84 -6.73 4.70 6.30
C ILE A 84 -5.74 4.88 5.16
N ARG A 85 -5.11 3.77 4.73
CA ARG A 85 -4.14 3.82 3.64
C ARG A 85 -4.78 4.29 2.34
N GLY A 86 -5.95 3.78 1.99
CA GLY A 86 -6.71 4.21 0.80
C GLY A 86 -7.01 5.71 0.84
N ALA A 87 -7.53 6.23 1.96
CA ALA A 87 -7.86 7.65 2.10
C ALA A 87 -6.64 8.58 1.92
N ILE A 88 -5.47 8.18 2.44
CA ILE A 88 -4.22 8.94 2.27
C ILE A 88 -3.78 8.94 0.80
N ILE A 89 -3.80 7.77 0.15
CA ILE A 89 -3.43 7.59 -1.25
C ILE A 89 -4.36 8.40 -2.16
N ASP A 90 -5.68 8.32 -1.95
CA ASP A 90 -6.67 9.07 -2.73
C ASP A 90 -6.56 10.58 -2.54
N GLY A 91 -6.25 11.04 -1.32
CA GLY A 91 -5.98 12.46 -1.08
C GLY A 91 -4.73 12.93 -1.82
N LEU A 92 -3.66 12.14 -1.82
CA LEU A 92 -2.44 12.45 -2.57
C LEU A 92 -2.70 12.51 -4.08
N ARG A 93 -3.55 11.62 -4.62
CA ARG A 93 -3.93 11.65 -6.05
C ARG A 93 -4.54 12.98 -6.47
N LYS A 94 -5.41 13.56 -5.63
CA LYS A 94 -6.12 14.82 -5.95
C LYS A 94 -5.18 16.03 -6.05
N GLU A 95 -4.04 15.98 -5.36
CA GLU A 95 -3.11 17.10 -5.24
C GLU A 95 -1.92 17.02 -6.22
N ASP A 96 -1.93 16.08 -7.19
CA ASP A 96 -0.83 15.80 -8.15
C ASP A 96 0.58 15.89 -7.53
N TRP A 97 0.75 15.19 -6.40
CA TRP A 97 1.84 15.36 -5.45
C TRP A 97 3.26 15.10 -5.99
N LEU A 98 3.41 14.47 -7.17
CA LEU A 98 4.71 14.09 -7.74
C LEU A 98 5.07 14.92 -8.98
N PRO A 99 6.06 15.83 -8.93
CA PRO A 99 6.45 16.62 -10.08
C PRO A 99 6.87 15.78 -11.31
N ARG A 100 6.66 16.31 -12.52
CA ARG A 100 7.09 15.66 -13.78
C ARG A 100 8.58 15.28 -13.78
N SER A 101 9.43 16.17 -13.27
CA SER A 101 10.87 15.94 -13.15
C SER A 101 11.23 14.76 -12.24
N SER A 102 10.44 14.53 -11.17
CA SER A 102 10.61 13.37 -10.28
C SER A 102 10.23 12.07 -10.98
N ARG A 103 9.14 12.07 -11.77
CA ARG A 103 8.74 10.91 -12.60
C ARG A 103 9.79 10.58 -13.66
N GLU A 104 10.32 11.58 -14.35
CA GLU A 104 11.40 11.39 -15.31
C GLU A 104 12.66 10.82 -14.63
N LYS A 105 13.01 11.33 -13.44
CA LYS A 105 14.15 10.82 -12.66
C LYS A 105 13.95 9.35 -12.27
N ALA A 106 12.77 8.99 -11.76
CA ALA A 106 12.42 7.62 -11.41
C ALA A 106 12.53 6.67 -12.62
N LYS A 107 11.98 7.07 -13.77
CA LYS A 107 12.04 6.28 -15.01
C LYS A 107 13.47 6.07 -15.51
N ARG A 108 14.33 7.10 -15.42
CA ARG A 108 15.76 6.95 -15.76
C ARG A 108 16.48 5.98 -14.83
N VAL A 109 16.19 6.04 -13.53
CA VAL A 109 16.76 5.11 -12.55
C VAL A 109 16.36 3.67 -12.88
N GLU A 110 15.09 3.44 -13.20
CA GLU A 110 14.58 2.13 -13.64
C GLU A 110 15.30 1.61 -14.89
N THR A 111 15.46 2.46 -15.91
CA THR A 111 16.20 2.10 -17.13
C THR A 111 17.67 1.73 -16.84
N VAL A 112 18.32 2.43 -15.91
CA VAL A 112 19.71 2.15 -15.53
C VAL A 112 19.82 0.85 -14.73
N ILE A 113 18.85 0.58 -13.85
CA ILE A 113 18.76 -0.70 -13.13
C ILE A 113 18.70 -1.84 -14.14
N GLU A 114 17.75 -1.80 -15.08
CA GLU A 114 17.59 -2.83 -16.11
C GLU A 114 18.89 -3.05 -16.91
N LYS A 115 19.51 -1.96 -17.38
CA LYS A 115 20.77 -2.01 -18.13
C LYS A 115 21.89 -2.67 -17.34
N LEU A 116 22.07 -2.30 -16.07
CA LEU A 116 23.15 -2.81 -15.24
C LEU A 116 22.88 -4.27 -14.81
N GLU A 117 21.63 -4.64 -14.54
CA GLU A 117 21.27 -6.01 -14.20
C GLU A 117 21.46 -6.94 -15.39
N GLN A 118 21.09 -6.51 -16.61
CA GLN A 118 21.40 -7.26 -17.84
C GLN A 118 22.91 -7.44 -18.05
N LYS A 119 23.69 -6.39 -17.75
CA LYS A 119 25.16 -6.43 -17.90
C LYS A 119 25.83 -7.34 -16.88
N TYR A 120 25.40 -7.29 -15.62
CA TYR A 120 26.05 -8.03 -14.53
C TYR A 120 25.42 -9.39 -14.25
N LEU A 121 24.27 -9.69 -14.88
CA LEU A 121 23.50 -10.92 -14.65
C LEU A 121 23.18 -11.15 -13.17
N ARG A 122 23.05 -10.07 -12.42
CA ARG A 122 22.72 -10.02 -11.00
C ARG A 122 22.08 -8.69 -10.67
N ASN A 123 21.43 -8.63 -9.51
CA ASN A 123 20.91 -7.38 -8.99
C ASN A 123 22.02 -6.36 -8.74
N VAL A 124 21.65 -5.10 -8.91
CA VAL A 124 22.54 -3.94 -8.75
C VAL A 124 22.25 -3.23 -7.44
N THR A 125 23.30 -2.69 -6.83
CA THR A 125 23.21 -1.93 -5.58
C THR A 125 22.91 -0.46 -5.86
N PRO A 126 22.29 0.27 -4.91
CA PRO A 126 22.08 1.71 -5.01
C PRO A 126 23.36 2.49 -5.34
N LEU A 127 24.51 2.05 -4.80
CA LEU A 127 25.82 2.63 -5.09
C LEU A 127 26.27 2.42 -6.54
N GLU A 128 26.02 1.26 -7.13
CA GLU A 128 26.33 0.96 -8.54
C GLU A 128 25.47 1.80 -9.49
N ILE A 129 24.19 1.97 -9.16
CA ILE A 129 23.26 2.83 -9.92
C ILE A 129 23.69 4.30 -9.80
N ALA A 130 24.02 4.75 -8.60
CA ALA A 130 24.50 6.11 -8.32
C ALA A 130 25.75 6.45 -9.13
N HIS A 131 26.70 5.53 -9.19
CA HIS A 131 27.92 5.68 -9.97
C HIS A 131 27.65 5.75 -11.49
N GLU A 132 26.77 4.91 -12.04
CA GLU A 132 26.41 4.96 -13.46
C GLU A 132 25.63 6.24 -13.82
N MET A 133 24.82 6.76 -12.90
CA MET A 133 23.98 7.95 -13.11
C MET A 133 24.66 9.27 -12.75
N GLY A 134 25.80 9.24 -12.05
CA GLY A 134 26.48 10.44 -11.56
C GLY A 134 25.67 11.20 -10.49
N ILE A 135 24.85 10.50 -9.71
CA ILE A 135 24.04 11.07 -8.62
C ILE A 135 24.41 10.41 -7.28
N SER A 136 23.90 10.94 -6.16
CA SER A 136 24.13 10.33 -4.85
C SER A 136 23.27 9.08 -4.61
N GLU A 137 23.72 8.21 -3.70
CA GLU A 137 22.95 7.01 -3.31
C GLU A 137 21.58 7.37 -2.73
N ASP A 138 21.50 8.45 -1.94
CA ASP A 138 20.25 8.95 -1.35
C ASP A 138 19.25 9.42 -2.42
N GLU A 139 19.76 10.02 -3.50
CA GLU A 139 18.93 10.41 -4.64
C GLU A 139 18.42 9.22 -5.46
N VAL A 140 19.20 8.14 -5.57
CA VAL A 140 18.73 6.88 -6.17
C VAL A 140 17.61 6.31 -5.33
N LEU A 141 17.81 6.19 -4.00
CA LEU A 141 16.80 5.67 -3.08
C LEU A 141 15.51 6.51 -3.10
N THR A 142 15.64 7.83 -3.14
CA THR A 142 14.50 8.74 -3.27
C THR A 142 13.74 8.50 -4.58
N ALA A 143 14.43 8.45 -5.71
CA ALA A 143 13.80 8.26 -7.02
C ALA A 143 13.14 6.88 -7.17
N VAL A 144 13.73 5.82 -6.58
CA VAL A 144 13.12 4.49 -6.53
C VAL A 144 11.85 4.50 -5.69
N ASN A 145 11.86 5.14 -4.52
CA ASN A 145 10.68 5.27 -3.68
C ASN A 145 9.56 6.07 -4.38
N GLU A 146 9.90 7.23 -4.96
CA GLU A 146 8.96 8.04 -5.73
C GLU A 146 8.33 7.24 -6.88
N GLY A 147 9.13 6.45 -7.62
CA GLY A 147 8.64 5.55 -8.67
C GLY A 147 7.73 4.44 -8.15
N PHE A 148 8.06 3.84 -7.00
CA PHE A 148 7.20 2.84 -6.36
C PHE A 148 5.83 3.41 -6.02
N PHE A 149 5.77 4.58 -5.39
CA PHE A 149 4.49 5.22 -5.07
C PHE A 149 3.73 5.64 -6.32
N ALA A 150 4.40 6.17 -7.35
CA ALA A 150 3.76 6.46 -8.63
C ALA A 150 3.13 5.21 -9.26
N ASN A 151 3.82 4.06 -9.20
CA ASN A 151 3.32 2.79 -9.73
C ASN A 151 2.20 2.18 -8.88
N VAL A 152 2.27 2.25 -7.55
CA VAL A 152 1.17 1.84 -6.66
C VAL A 152 -0.08 2.69 -6.90
N LEU A 153 0.09 3.97 -7.24
CA LEU A 153 -1.01 4.87 -7.56
C LEU A 153 -1.62 4.59 -8.94
N SER A 154 -0.81 4.17 -9.91
CA SER A 154 -1.21 3.85 -11.30
C SER A 154 -1.79 2.43 -11.45
N ILE A 155 -1.46 1.47 -10.56
CA ILE A 155 -2.02 0.11 -10.62
C ILE A 155 -3.54 0.06 -10.29
N ASP A 156 -4.07 1.12 -9.71
CA ASP A 156 -5.48 1.36 -9.38
C ASP A 156 -6.16 2.28 -10.44
N GLU A 157 -5.47 2.63 -11.53
CA GLU A 157 -5.90 3.63 -12.53
C GLU A 157 -7.06 3.16 -13.43
N TYR A 158 -7.63 1.97 -13.20
CA TYR A 158 -8.92 1.60 -13.78
C TYR A 158 -10.05 2.04 -12.86
N LEU A 159 -10.49 3.30 -13.02
CA LEU A 159 -11.90 3.72 -13.04
C LEU A 159 -11.97 5.26 -13.08
N PRO A 160 -12.16 5.87 -14.27
CA PRO A 160 -12.87 7.12 -14.37
C PRO A 160 -14.32 6.84 -14.74
N ASP A 161 -15.17 7.02 -13.74
CA ASP A 161 -16.58 7.34 -13.89
C ASP A 161 -16.67 8.62 -14.73
N HIS A 162 -17.21 8.52 -15.96
CA HIS A 162 -17.47 9.67 -16.81
C HIS A 162 -18.98 9.79 -17.03
N ASP A 163 -19.55 10.82 -16.43
CA ASP A 163 -20.88 11.37 -16.69
C ASP A 163 -20.79 12.25 -17.95
N ASP A 164 -21.42 11.85 -19.05
CA ASP A 164 -22.32 12.74 -19.80
C ASP A 164 -23.22 11.94 -20.76
N GLY A 165 -24.45 12.41 -20.90
CA GLY A 165 -25.62 11.63 -21.27
C GLY A 165 -25.66 11.04 -22.69
N ASP A 166 -26.23 9.84 -22.78
CA ASP A 166 -27.39 9.60 -23.64
C ASP A 166 -28.23 8.42 -23.12
N TYR A 167 -29.55 8.56 -23.19
CA TYR A 167 -30.52 7.68 -22.54
C TYR A 167 -30.89 6.52 -23.47
N LEU A 168 -30.56 5.28 -23.10
CA LEU A 168 -31.23 4.07 -23.61
C LEU A 168 -31.19 3.00 -22.51
N GLY A 169 -32.37 2.57 -22.06
CA GLY A 169 -32.55 1.77 -20.85
C GLY A 169 -31.70 0.51 -20.80
N ILE A 170 -30.79 0.44 -19.83
CA ILE A 170 -30.02 -0.75 -19.48
C ILE A 170 -30.22 -0.95 -17.98
N ALA A 171 -30.63 -2.15 -17.60
CA ALA A 171 -30.77 -2.54 -16.20
C ALA A 171 -29.47 -2.20 -15.46
N ILE A 172 -29.59 -1.37 -14.42
CA ILE A 172 -28.46 -0.97 -13.58
C ILE A 172 -27.91 -2.24 -12.93
N LYS A 173 -26.70 -2.64 -13.32
CA LYS A 173 -25.96 -3.72 -12.67
C LYS A 173 -25.63 -3.22 -11.25
N ASP A 174 -25.92 -4.04 -10.25
CA ASP A 174 -25.54 -3.73 -8.88
C ASP A 174 -24.03 -4.00 -8.71
N ASP A 175 -23.21 -2.98 -8.90
CA ASP A 175 -21.75 -3.04 -8.75
C ASP A 175 -21.29 -3.32 -7.30
N ARG A 176 -22.23 -3.50 -6.36
CA ARG A 176 -21.93 -3.97 -4.99
C ARG A 176 -22.02 -5.48 -4.85
N SER A 177 -22.52 -6.18 -5.86
CA SER A 177 -22.58 -7.65 -5.88
C SER A 177 -21.42 -8.21 -6.70
N GLU A 178 -20.47 -8.87 -6.03
CA GLU A 178 -19.47 -9.70 -6.73
C GLU A 178 -20.24 -10.75 -7.54
N THR A 179 -20.10 -10.73 -8.87
CA THR A 179 -20.71 -11.77 -9.70
C THR A 179 -19.99 -13.10 -9.48
N PRO A 180 -20.63 -14.25 -9.74
CA PRO A 180 -19.95 -15.54 -9.67
C PRO A 180 -18.69 -15.58 -10.53
N GLU A 181 -18.70 -14.90 -11.68
CA GLU A 181 -17.57 -14.73 -12.58
C GLU A 181 -16.43 -13.92 -11.92
N ASP A 182 -16.73 -12.78 -11.29
CA ASP A 182 -15.75 -11.98 -10.54
C ASP A 182 -15.14 -12.77 -9.39
N SER A 183 -15.94 -13.59 -8.69
CA SER A 183 -15.47 -14.42 -7.59
C SER A 183 -14.48 -15.51 -8.05
N ILE A 184 -14.72 -16.09 -9.23
CA ILE A 184 -13.85 -17.10 -9.84
C ILE A 184 -12.54 -16.45 -10.29
N LEU A 185 -12.61 -15.32 -10.99
CA LEU A 185 -11.43 -14.56 -11.43
C LEU A 185 -10.56 -14.11 -10.24
N LYS A 186 -11.20 -13.66 -9.15
CA LYS A 186 -10.50 -13.28 -7.92
C LYS A 186 -9.84 -14.48 -7.24
N GLN A 187 -10.51 -15.63 -7.17
CA GLN A 187 -9.91 -16.86 -6.63
C GLN A 187 -8.75 -17.35 -7.48
N GLU A 188 -8.87 -17.27 -8.80
CA GLU A 188 -7.81 -17.62 -9.74
C GLU A 188 -6.60 -16.68 -9.60
N MET A 189 -6.83 -15.37 -9.50
CA MET A 189 -5.78 -14.37 -9.26
C MET A 189 -5.07 -14.59 -7.91
N ILE A 190 -5.82 -14.93 -6.84
CA ILE A 190 -5.24 -15.25 -5.53
C ILE A 190 -4.41 -16.54 -5.60
N GLY A 191 -4.90 -17.56 -6.30
CA GLY A 191 -4.17 -18.82 -6.51
C GLY A 191 -2.86 -18.59 -7.26
N GLN A 192 -2.92 -17.85 -8.37
CA GLN A 192 -1.75 -17.46 -9.14
C GLN A 192 -0.75 -16.67 -8.29
N LEU A 193 -1.20 -15.67 -7.52
CA LEU A 193 -0.32 -14.90 -6.65
C LEU A 193 0.35 -15.80 -5.59
N SER A 194 -0.37 -16.78 -5.04
CA SER A 194 0.18 -17.76 -4.10
C SER A 194 1.27 -18.62 -4.72
N ASP A 195 1.06 -19.11 -5.95
CA ASP A 195 2.05 -19.91 -6.68
C ASP A 195 3.31 -19.07 -6.96
N VAL A 196 3.13 -17.82 -7.37
CA VAL A 196 4.22 -16.89 -7.65
C VAL A 196 5.01 -16.52 -6.38
N ILE A 197 4.33 -16.36 -5.24
CA ILE A 197 4.99 -16.16 -3.95
C ILE A 197 5.81 -17.41 -3.58
N SER A 198 5.33 -18.61 -3.90
CA SER A 198 6.05 -19.86 -3.62
C SER A 198 7.39 -19.97 -4.38
N GLU A 199 7.54 -19.29 -5.53
CA GLU A 199 8.79 -19.23 -6.30
C GLU A 199 9.86 -18.29 -5.70
N LEU A 200 9.47 -17.42 -4.76
CA LEU A 200 10.41 -16.59 -4.02
C LEU A 200 11.26 -17.46 -3.09
N SER A 201 12.47 -17.01 -2.77
CA SER A 201 13.28 -17.68 -1.73
C SER A 201 12.64 -17.53 -0.35
N GLU A 202 12.92 -18.46 0.57
CA GLU A 202 12.37 -18.42 1.94
C GLU A 202 12.56 -17.05 2.63
N LYS A 203 13.71 -16.40 2.42
CA LYS A 203 14.00 -15.07 2.97
C LYS A 203 13.14 -13.97 2.34
N GLU A 204 12.89 -14.05 1.03
CA GLU A 204 12.03 -13.12 0.31
C GLU A 204 10.56 -13.31 0.73
N GLN A 205 10.08 -14.56 0.80
CA GLN A 205 8.74 -14.89 1.30
C GLN A 205 8.53 -14.40 2.74
N LEU A 206 9.51 -14.62 3.62
CA LEU A 206 9.42 -14.16 5.00
C LEU A 206 9.37 -12.65 5.10
N VAL A 207 10.20 -11.92 4.36
CA VAL A 207 10.16 -10.45 4.34
C VAL A 207 8.82 -9.94 3.80
N VAL A 208 8.28 -10.56 2.74
CA VAL A 208 6.96 -10.22 2.20
C VAL A 208 5.85 -10.52 3.22
N SER A 209 5.87 -11.69 3.86
CA SER A 209 4.90 -12.03 4.90
C SER A 209 4.97 -11.05 6.06
N LEU A 210 6.16 -10.81 6.62
CA LEU A 210 6.31 -9.90 7.75
C LEU A 210 5.89 -8.47 7.39
N PHE A 211 6.09 -8.05 6.14
CA PHE A 211 5.74 -6.71 5.69
C PHE A 211 4.26 -6.52 5.36
N TYR A 212 3.62 -7.49 4.69
CA TYR A 212 2.24 -7.37 4.19
C TYR A 212 1.19 -8.06 5.06
N LYS A 213 1.56 -9.13 5.77
CA LYS A 213 0.65 -9.89 6.63
C LYS A 213 0.78 -9.47 8.09
N ASP A 214 2.00 -9.42 8.59
CA ASP A 214 2.27 -9.06 9.99
C ASP A 214 2.52 -7.55 10.17
N GLU A 215 2.44 -6.79 9.08
CA GLU A 215 2.53 -5.33 8.98
C GLU A 215 3.81 -4.71 9.59
N LEU A 216 4.89 -5.46 9.80
CA LEU A 216 6.12 -4.94 10.35
C LEU A 216 6.83 -3.94 9.41
N THR A 217 7.49 -2.95 10.00
CA THR A 217 8.38 -2.03 9.28
C THR A 217 9.68 -2.73 8.88
N LEU A 218 10.38 -2.22 7.85
CA LEU A 218 11.68 -2.77 7.44
C LEU A 218 12.70 -2.78 8.59
N THR A 219 12.58 -1.86 9.55
CA THR A 219 13.42 -1.79 10.75
C THR A 219 13.07 -2.89 11.74
N GLU A 220 11.78 -3.11 12.04
CA GLU A 220 11.32 -4.20 12.92
C GLU A 220 11.63 -5.56 12.30
N ILE A 221 11.42 -5.72 10.98
CA ILE A 221 11.83 -6.92 10.25
C ILE A 221 13.34 -7.12 10.35
N GLY A 222 14.13 -6.05 10.27
CA GLY A 222 15.58 -6.09 10.47
C GLY A 222 15.95 -6.62 11.84
N GLN A 223 15.25 -6.18 12.89
CA GLN A 223 15.44 -6.68 14.26
C GLN A 223 15.04 -8.17 14.38
N VAL A 224 13.91 -8.56 13.80
CA VAL A 224 13.42 -9.96 13.81
C VAL A 224 14.38 -10.89 13.07
N MET A 225 14.93 -10.45 11.94
CA MET A 225 15.80 -11.26 11.08
C MET A 225 17.30 -11.11 11.39
N GLY A 226 17.68 -10.25 12.32
CA GLY A 226 19.08 -9.96 12.64
C GLY A 226 19.84 -9.29 11.47
N LEU A 227 19.15 -8.49 10.65
CA LEU A 227 19.68 -7.84 9.45
C LEU A 227 19.48 -6.32 9.54
N SER A 228 20.28 -5.55 8.81
CA SER A 228 20.07 -4.11 8.72
C SER A 228 18.79 -3.77 7.94
N THR A 229 18.16 -2.64 8.27
CA THR A 229 16.98 -2.13 7.55
C THR A 229 17.23 -2.02 6.04
N SER A 230 18.43 -1.57 5.64
CA SER A 230 18.85 -1.52 4.24
C SER A 230 18.85 -2.90 3.58
N ARG A 231 19.34 -3.93 4.29
CA ARG A 231 19.34 -5.31 3.78
C ARG A 231 17.92 -5.86 3.64
N ILE A 232 17.01 -5.55 4.56
CA ILE A 232 15.60 -5.93 4.44
C ILE A 232 14.93 -5.21 3.27
N SER A 233 15.19 -3.91 3.10
CA SER A 233 14.69 -3.14 1.95
C SER A 233 15.10 -3.79 0.62
N GLN A 234 16.35 -4.21 0.49
CA GLN A 234 16.84 -4.91 -0.70
C GLN A 234 16.11 -6.23 -0.95
N ILE A 235 15.89 -7.03 0.10
CA ILE A 235 15.17 -8.31 0.00
C ILE A 235 13.72 -8.07 -0.42
N HIS A 236 13.06 -7.07 0.18
CA HIS A 236 11.69 -6.69 -0.13
C HIS A 236 11.53 -6.22 -1.58
N SER A 237 12.38 -5.29 -2.04
CA SER A 237 12.36 -4.80 -3.42
C SER A 237 12.61 -5.93 -4.44
N LYS A 238 13.54 -6.84 -4.13
CA LYS A 238 13.82 -8.00 -4.98
C LYS A 238 12.65 -8.97 -5.07
N ALA A 239 11.96 -9.19 -3.95
CA ALA A 239 10.75 -10.01 -3.92
C ALA A 239 9.66 -9.41 -4.81
N LEU A 240 9.36 -8.12 -4.65
CA LEU A 240 8.36 -7.42 -5.46
C LEU A 240 8.67 -7.41 -6.96
N PHE A 241 9.94 -7.22 -7.33
CA PHE A 241 10.34 -7.26 -8.73
C PHE A 241 10.12 -8.64 -9.35
N LYS A 242 10.45 -9.72 -8.63
CA LYS A 242 10.16 -11.08 -9.08
C LYS A 242 8.66 -11.32 -9.22
N LEU A 243 7.87 -10.93 -8.21
CA LEU A 243 6.42 -11.05 -8.24
C LEU A 243 5.85 -10.35 -9.49
N ARG A 244 6.26 -9.10 -9.76
CA ARG A 244 5.84 -8.34 -10.94
C ARG A 244 6.19 -9.06 -12.25
N ARG A 245 7.45 -9.45 -12.43
CA ARG A 245 7.91 -10.10 -13.68
C ARG A 245 7.22 -11.43 -13.94
N ILE A 246 6.87 -12.14 -12.89
CA ILE A 246 6.15 -13.40 -13.00
C ILE A 246 4.67 -13.12 -13.33
N MET A 247 4.02 -12.15 -12.66
CA MET A 247 2.65 -11.75 -12.98
C MET A 247 2.50 -11.21 -14.42
N GLU A 248 3.48 -10.47 -14.95
CA GLU A 248 3.48 -9.99 -16.35
C GLU A 248 3.48 -11.14 -17.38
N LYS A 249 4.00 -12.32 -17.04
CA LYS A 249 3.92 -13.50 -17.91
C LYS A 249 2.52 -14.13 -17.96
N PHE A 250 1.71 -13.90 -16.93
CA PHE A 250 0.36 -14.44 -16.82
C PHE A 250 -0.72 -13.46 -17.32
N MET A 251 -0.36 -12.18 -17.48
CA MET A 251 -1.23 -11.14 -18.03
C MET A 251 -1.18 -11.01 -19.57
N ASN A 252 -0.35 -11.81 -20.25
CA ASN A 252 -0.28 -11.94 -21.72
C ASN A 252 -0.78 -13.30 -22.16
#